data_AF-A0A0N4U7I0-F1
#
_entry.id   AF-A0A0N4U7I0-F1
#
_cell.length_a   1.000
_cell.length_b   1.000
_cell.length_c   1.000
_cell.angle_alpha   90.00
_cell.angle_beta   90.00
_cell.angle_gamma   90.00
#
_symmetry.space_group_name_H-M   'P 1'
#
loop_
_entity.id
_entity.type
_entity.pdbx_description
1 polymer ?
#
loop_
_entity_poly.entity_id
_entity_poly.type
_entity_poly.pdbx_seq_one_letter_code
_entity_poly.pdbx_strand_id
1 'polypeptide(L)' 'MALWETMEMPFRCMDEFDVFLDMNNRKIIMELLSDLATRQYPSHQFLFFTPQGLSDFAQRDRVKLFEMPKAKDT' A
#
# COMPACT_ATOMS: atom_id res chain seq x y z
N MET A 1 17.39 4.32 1.87
CA MET A 1 17.58 3.35 2.97
C MET A 1 16.41 3.49 3.93
N ALA A 2 15.56 2.48 4.06
CA ALA A 2 14.47 2.48 5.03
C ALA A 2 14.96 1.86 6.33
N LEU A 3 14.71 2.51 7.48
CA LEU A 3 15.07 1.99 8.81
C LEU A 3 14.14 0.86 9.27
N TRP A 4 13.24 0.39 8.42
CA TRP A 4 12.18 -0.53 8.78
C TRP A 4 12.68 -1.88 9.30
N GLU A 5 13.78 -2.39 8.77
CA GLU A 5 14.36 -3.64 9.24
C GLU A 5 14.87 -3.56 10.68
N THR A 6 15.28 -2.37 11.13
CA THR A 6 15.80 -2.15 12.49
C THR A 6 14.69 -1.71 13.47
N MET A 7 13.58 -1.19 12.96
CA MET A 7 12.48 -0.67 13.78
C MET A 7 11.46 -1.78 14.07
N GLU A 8 11.21 -2.05 15.36
CA GLU A 8 10.24 -3.06 15.85
C GLU A 8 8.77 -2.57 15.83
N MET A 9 8.46 -1.52 15.07
CA MET A 9 7.12 -0.92 15.08
C MET A 9 6.11 -1.84 14.36
N PRO A 10 4.98 -2.21 14.99
CA PRO A 10 4.01 -3.14 14.41
C PRO A 10 3.19 -2.52 13.26
N PHE A 11 3.11 -1.20 13.18
CA PHE A 11 2.43 -0.46 12.11
C PHE A 11 3.44 0.22 11.21
N ARG A 12 3.29 0.07 9.90
CA ARG A 12 4.18 0.67 8.89
C ARG A 12 3.34 1.40 7.85
N CYS A 13 3.66 2.67 7.62
CA CYS A 13 2.93 3.51 6.67
C CYS A 13 3.84 3.90 5.51
N MET A 14 3.33 3.82 4.29
CA MET A 14 4.02 4.28 3.07
C MET A 14 3.06 5.16 2.30
N ASP A 15 3.44 6.41 2.10
CA ASP A 15 2.68 7.37 1.29
C ASP A 15 3.35 7.51 -0.08
N GLU A 16 2.55 7.88 -1.09
CA GLU A 16 3.03 8.19 -2.44
C GLU A 16 3.93 7.11 -3.09
N PHE A 17 3.68 5.84 -2.76
CA PHE A 17 4.54 4.72 -3.17
C PHE A 17 4.57 4.44 -4.68
N ASP A 18 3.56 4.91 -5.40
CA ASP A 18 3.38 4.68 -6.84
C ASP A 18 3.44 5.97 -7.66
N VAL A 19 3.95 7.06 -7.07
CA VAL A 19 4.13 8.33 -7.78
C VAL A 19 5.12 8.16 -8.92
N PHE A 20 4.79 8.73 -10.07
CA PHE A 20 5.50 8.62 -11.35
C PHE A 20 5.50 7.25 -12.02
N LEU A 21 4.81 6.24 -11.46
CA LEU A 21 4.70 4.94 -12.12
C LEU A 21 3.57 4.92 -13.16
N ASP A 22 3.81 4.24 -14.28
CA ASP A 22 2.76 3.89 -15.24
C ASP A 22 1.87 2.75 -14.72
N MET A 23 0.73 2.51 -15.38
CA MET A 23 -0.25 1.51 -14.93
C MET A 23 0.32 0.08 -14.81
N ASN A 24 1.28 -0.32 -15.65
CA ASN A 24 1.85 -1.66 -15.59
C ASN A 24 2.78 -1.79 -14.39
N ASN A 25 3.67 -0.82 -14.20
CA ASN A 25 4.58 -0.77 -13.07
C ASN A 25 3.82 -0.57 -11.75
N ARG A 26 2.71 0.17 -11.75
CA ARG A 26 1.80 0.30 -10.60
C ARG A 26 1.26 -1.06 -10.16
N LYS A 27 0.79 -1.89 -11.10
CA LYS A 27 0.30 -3.24 -10.79
C LYS A 27 1.39 -4.08 -10.15
N ILE A 28 2.57 -4.13 -10.76
CA ILE A 28 3.71 -4.91 -10.26
C ILE A 28 4.09 -4.47 -8.83
N ILE A 29 4.20 -3.16 -8.58
CA ILE A 29 4.56 -2.63 -7.26
C ILE A 29 3.49 -2.91 -6.21
N MET A 30 2.20 -2.76 -6.54
CA MET A 30 1.11 -3.09 -5.61
C MET A 30 1.14 -4.57 -5.23
N GLU A 31 1.42 -5.47 -6.17
CA GLU A 31 1.54 -6.91 -5.89
C GLU A 31 2.74 -7.21 -5.00
N LEU A 32 3.90 -6.63 -5.32
CA LEU A 32 5.12 -6.81 -4.55
C LEU A 32 4.96 -6.33 -3.10
N LEU A 33 4.40 -5.13 -2.90
CA LEU A 33 4.17 -4.57 -1.58
C LEU A 33 3.13 -5.37 -0.78
N SER A 34 2.07 -5.85 -1.44
CA SER A 34 1.07 -6.73 -0.84
C SER A 34 1.68 -8.05 -0.38
N ASP A 35 2.49 -8.70 -1.21
CA ASP A 35 3.12 -9.97 -0.85
C ASP A 35 4.17 -9.78 0.27
N LEU A 36 4.93 -8.69 0.24
CA LEU A 36 5.84 -8.32 1.33
C LEU A 36 5.07 -8.16 2.65
N ALA A 37 3.99 -7.39 2.65
CA ALA A 37 3.19 -7.14 3.84
C ALA A 37 2.54 -8.42 4.39
N THR A 38 1.97 -9.26 3.52
CA THR A 38 1.19 -10.43 3.92
C THR A 38 2.04 -11.65 4.24
N ARG A 39 3.14 -11.89 3.52
CA ARG A 39 3.96 -13.10 3.64
C ARG A 39 5.22 -12.90 4.45
N GLN A 40 5.95 -11.82 4.20
CA GLN A 40 7.25 -11.59 4.85
C GLN A 40 7.09 -11.01 6.25
N TYR A 41 6.10 -10.15 6.45
CA TYR A 41 5.85 -9.49 7.73
C TYR A 41 4.42 -9.72 8.26
N PRO A 42 3.99 -10.98 8.45
CA PRO A 42 2.60 -11.31 8.79
C PRO A 42 2.17 -10.78 10.16
N SER A 43 3.09 -10.44 11.05
CA SER A 43 2.82 -9.84 12.37
C SER A 43 2.67 -8.31 12.33
N HIS A 44 2.89 -7.68 11.18
CA HIS A 44 2.86 -6.23 11.03
C HIS A 44 1.67 -5.79 10.19
N GLN A 45 1.12 -4.62 10.49
CA GLN A 45 0.09 -3.98 9.69
C GLN A 45 0.71 -2.90 8.81
N PHE A 46 0.45 -2.99 7.51
CA PHE A 46 0.89 -2.00 6.53
C PHE A 46 -0.27 -1.11 6.11
N LEU A 47 0.00 0.18 5.99
CA LEU A 47 -0.90 1.18 5.45
C LEU A 47 -0.23 1.83 4.25
N PHE A 48 -0.82 1.65 3.07
CA PHE A 48 -0.33 2.22 1.83
C PHE A 48 -1.30 3.31 1.39
N PHE A 49 -0.79 4.52 1.21
CA PHE A 49 -1.56 5.65 0.73
C PHE A 49 -1.14 5.96 -0.71
N THR A 50 -2.14 6.12 -1.58
CA THR A 50 -1.95 6.57 -2.96
C THR A 50 -3.09 7.50 -3.34
N PRO A 51 -2.81 8.61 -4.04
CA PRO A 51 -3.84 9.48 -4.61
C PRO A 51 -4.49 8.84 -5.85
N GLN A 52 -3.91 7.75 -6.38
CA GLN A 52 -4.39 7.11 -7.59
C GLN A 52 -5.46 6.06 -7.28
N GLY A 53 -6.40 5.88 -8.20
CA GLY A 53 -7.46 4.88 -8.07
C GLY A 53 -6.90 3.44 -8.01
N LEU A 54 -7.59 2.58 -7.25
CA LEU A 54 -7.24 1.19 -6.98
C LEU A 54 -8.22 0.19 -7.63
N SER A 55 -8.94 0.61 -8.68
CA SER A 55 -9.99 -0.18 -9.34
C SER A 55 -9.54 -1.55 -9.82
N ASP A 56 -8.29 -1.67 -10.25
CA ASP A 56 -7.73 -2.90 -10.80
C ASP A 56 -7.19 -3.84 -9.73
N PHE A 57 -7.11 -3.38 -8.47
CA PHE A 57 -6.58 -4.16 -7.37
C PHE A 57 -7.72 -4.97 -6.71
N ALA A 58 -7.81 -6.25 -7.07
CA ALA A 58 -8.78 -7.15 -6.48
C ALA A 58 -8.55 -7.31 -4.96
N GLN A 59 -9.63 -7.48 -4.20
CA GLN A 59 -9.55 -7.81 -2.79
C GLN A 59 -8.83 -9.15 -2.60
N ARG A 60 -7.78 -9.15 -1.78
CA ARG A 60 -6.95 -10.33 -1.47
C ARG A 60 -7.08 -10.70 -0.01
N ASP A 61 -6.72 -11.94 0.32
CA ASP A 61 -6.65 -12.35 1.72
C ASP A 61 -5.71 -11.43 2.50
N ARG A 62 -6.17 -10.99 3.68
CA ARG A 62 -5.47 -10.05 4.58
C ARG A 62 -5.24 -8.64 4.02
N VAL A 63 -5.78 -8.28 2.85
CA VAL A 63 -5.69 -6.92 2.29
C VAL A 63 -7.05 -6.24 2.31
N LYS A 64 -7.12 -5.04 2.90
CA LYS A 64 -8.32 -4.21 2.94
C LYS A 64 -8.10 -2.94 2.15
N LEU A 65 -9.03 -2.64 1.24
CA LEU A 65 -9.05 -1.43 0.44
C LEU A 65 -9.99 -0.41 1.09
N PHE A 66 -9.51 0.82 1.27
CA PHE A 66 -10.31 1.95 1.74
C PHE A 66 -10.19 3.09 0.74
N GLU A 67 -11.32 3.55 0.22
CA GLU A 67 -11.39 4.72 -0.66
C GLU A 67 -11.91 5.91 0.13
N MET A 68 -11.15 7.02 0.13
CA MET A 68 -11.59 8.24 0.79
C MET A 68 -12.68 8.92 -0.03
N PRO A 69 -13.74 9.45 0.60
CA PRO A 69 -14.73 10.25 -0.11
C PRO A 69 -14.06 11.51 -0.67
N LYS A 70 -14.54 11.98 -1.82
CA LYS A 70 -14.06 13.23 -2.41
C LYS A 70 -14.21 14.37 -1.39
N ALA A 71 -13.19 15.22 -1.30
CA ALA A 71 -13.26 16.41 -0.47
C ALA A 71 -14.48 17.24 -0.90
N LYS A 72 -15.26 17.71 0.08
CA LYS A 72 -16.41 18.59 -0.19
C LYS A 72 -15.86 19.95 -0.58
N ASP A 73 -16.20 20.42 -1.78
CA ASP A 73 -16.00 21.80 -2.19
C ASP A 73 -16.80 22.70 -1.22
N THR A 74 -16.11 23.38 -0.31
CA THR A 74 -16.66 24.46 0.53
C THR A 74 -16.17 25.77 -0.06
#